data_AF-A0A838FP20-F1
#
_entry.id   AF-A0A838FP20-F1
#
_cell.length_a   1.000
_cell.length_b   1.000
_cell.length_c   1.000
_cell.angle_alpha   90.00
_cell.angle_beta   90.00
_cell.angle_gamma   90.00
#
_symmetry.space_group_name_H-M   'P 1'
#
loop_
_entity.id
_entity.type
_entity.pdbx_description
1 polymer ?
#
loop_
_entity_poly.entity_id
_entity_poly.type
_entity_poly.pdbx_seq_one_letter_code
_entity_poly.pdbx_strand_id
1 'polypeptide(L)'
;MICRSFLSLAALALAVSLSGTSAVAQSDPVKELASFSVFDKVDLTQLARGEARAVRGAPMNTPRYLSVQTVWVGPGTPAQQMQALRQWNPSRHGELRVHLHATGSNFGRLAQAPANPAVQWLATATGTQSKELQLSRAEAAKLPAGATAWAGPVANFWTGVLSARASAGPFAQPPYDHTGQSISPREEINGLLRQQGKIQKQFSGLIGGGGERFWELLEVENKGVLTLGASFSRSGAGGTQQAADVLYYASSGYYAAITFYQMWPVQVDGKPSTLIWRGDMTSSAAVADLRGVERMGSESAMMRDISRAVRFFRRDSSGMR
;
A
#
# COMPACT_ATOMS: atom_id res chain seq x y z
N MET A 1 58.24 48.98 -0.67
CA MET A 1 58.73 49.96 -1.67
C MET A 1 58.76 49.28 -3.02
N ILE A 2 58.10 49.89 -4.03
CA ILE A 2 58.21 49.63 -5.48
C ILE A 2 57.65 48.26 -5.92
N CYS A 3 56.38 48.15 -6.36
CA CYS A 3 55.80 48.63 -7.63
C CYS A 3 56.32 47.86 -8.87
N ARG A 4 55.40 47.19 -9.56
CA ARG A 4 55.29 47.09 -11.04
C ARG A 4 53.99 46.34 -11.35
N SER A 5 52.92 47.07 -11.67
CA SER A 5 52.46 47.42 -13.04
C SER A 5 51.93 46.17 -13.74
N PHE A 6 50.68 46.10 -14.22
CA PHE A 6 50.07 46.87 -15.33
C PHE A 6 48.53 46.85 -15.17
N LEU A 7 47.86 48.02 -15.15
CA LEU A 7 47.03 48.60 -16.24
C LEU A 7 45.78 47.76 -16.60
N SER A 8 44.58 48.21 -16.18
CA SER A 8 43.60 49.00 -17.00
C SER A 8 42.80 48.11 -17.96
N LEU A 9 41.51 48.30 -18.25
CA LEU A 9 40.43 49.21 -17.86
C LEU A 9 39.16 48.54 -18.44
N ALA A 10 38.00 48.77 -17.83
CA ALA A 10 36.66 48.75 -18.45
C ALA A 10 36.16 47.49 -19.21
N ALA A 11 35.05 46.92 -18.72
CA ALA A 11 33.80 46.89 -19.51
C ALA A 11 32.66 46.31 -18.66
N LEU A 12 31.61 47.11 -18.54
CA LEU A 12 30.28 46.75 -18.08
C LEU A 12 29.71 45.71 -19.05
N ALA A 13 29.62 44.44 -18.66
CA ALA A 13 28.89 43.42 -19.39
C ALA A 13 27.71 42.95 -18.53
N LEU A 14 26.53 43.45 -18.89
CA LEU A 14 25.24 43.00 -18.38
C LEU A 14 25.01 41.56 -18.87
N ALA A 15 25.42 40.57 -18.07
CA ALA A 15 25.08 39.18 -18.33
C ALA A 15 23.61 38.96 -17.93
N VAL A 16 22.72 39.05 -18.91
CA VAL A 16 21.35 38.53 -18.80
C VAL A 16 21.47 37.01 -18.66
N SER A 17 21.41 36.54 -17.43
CA SER A 17 21.22 35.13 -17.11
C SER A 17 19.83 34.72 -17.57
N LEU A 18 19.71 34.31 -18.83
CA LEU A 18 18.58 33.51 -19.30
C LEU A 18 18.65 32.18 -18.56
N SER A 19 18.03 32.13 -17.38
CA SER A 19 17.61 30.93 -16.70
C SER A 19 16.56 30.25 -17.57
N GLY A 20 17.01 29.65 -18.67
CA GLY A 20 16.22 28.69 -19.43
C GLY A 20 15.91 27.54 -18.48
N THR A 21 14.74 27.60 -17.85
CA THR A 21 14.10 26.42 -17.31
C THR A 21 13.98 25.47 -18.49
N SER A 22 14.93 24.54 -18.57
CA SER A 22 14.81 23.41 -19.46
C SER A 22 13.56 22.70 -18.99
N ALA A 23 12.44 22.97 -19.67
CA ALA A 23 11.23 22.21 -19.54
C ALA A 23 11.61 20.80 -20.00
N VAL A 24 12.06 19.98 -19.05
CA VAL A 24 12.14 18.53 -19.24
C VAL A 24 10.78 18.17 -19.78
N ALA A 25 10.72 17.72 -21.03
CA ALA A 25 9.48 17.37 -21.70
C ALA A 25 8.75 16.38 -20.79
N GLN A 26 7.78 16.89 -20.06
CA GLN A 26 7.09 16.12 -19.04
C GLN A 26 6.21 15.15 -19.82
N SER A 27 6.39 13.85 -19.58
CA SER A 27 5.48 12.85 -20.14
C SER A 27 4.06 13.29 -19.80
N ASP A 28 3.19 13.34 -20.81
CA ASP A 28 1.77 13.62 -20.61
C ASP A 28 1.23 12.59 -19.59
N PRO A 29 0.82 13.03 -18.38
CA PRO A 29 0.44 12.11 -17.30
C PRO A 29 -0.69 11.15 -17.70
N VAL A 30 -1.60 11.58 -18.56
CA VAL A 30 -2.73 10.77 -19.02
C VAL A 30 -2.26 9.70 -20.01
N LYS A 31 -1.33 10.05 -20.91
CA LYS A 31 -0.73 9.06 -21.84
C LYS A 31 0.11 8.03 -21.09
N GLU A 32 0.88 8.46 -20.09
CA GLU A 32 1.65 7.54 -19.28
C GLU A 32 0.73 6.59 -18.49
N LEU A 33 -0.30 7.12 -17.83
CA LEU A 33 -1.33 6.32 -17.14
C LEU A 33 -1.93 5.25 -18.07
N ALA A 34 -2.32 5.63 -19.29
CA ALA A 34 -2.91 4.72 -20.27
C ALA A 34 -1.94 3.62 -20.75
N SER A 35 -0.63 3.84 -20.64
CA SER A 35 0.36 2.86 -21.12
C SER A 35 0.42 1.58 -20.27
N PHE A 36 0.10 1.67 -18.97
CA PHE A 36 0.24 0.56 -18.04
C PHE A 36 -1.04 0.19 -17.25
N SER A 37 -1.99 1.11 -17.12
CA SER A 37 -3.22 0.91 -16.37
C SER A 37 -4.37 0.38 -17.24
N VAL A 38 -5.52 0.10 -16.63
CA VAL A 38 -6.78 -0.18 -17.36
C VAL A 38 -7.51 1.09 -17.81
N PHE A 39 -7.03 2.28 -17.43
CA PHE A 39 -7.62 3.54 -17.83
C PHE A 39 -7.03 4.01 -19.15
N ASP A 40 -7.76 3.79 -20.25
CA ASP A 40 -7.39 4.28 -21.58
C ASP A 40 -7.51 5.80 -21.71
N LYS A 41 -8.50 6.39 -21.03
CA LYS A 41 -8.78 7.82 -21.01
C LYS A 41 -9.27 8.26 -19.63
N VAL A 42 -8.84 9.45 -19.22
CA VAL A 42 -9.34 10.14 -18.04
C VAL A 42 -9.59 11.61 -18.34
N ASP A 43 -10.66 12.16 -17.78
CA ASP A 43 -10.96 13.59 -17.79
C ASP A 43 -10.56 14.17 -16.43
N LEU A 44 -9.51 15.00 -16.42
CA LEU A 44 -8.97 15.58 -15.19
C LEU A 44 -9.95 16.52 -14.51
N THR A 45 -10.76 17.24 -15.28
CA THR A 45 -11.76 18.18 -14.74
C THR A 45 -12.90 17.42 -14.08
N GLN A 46 -13.35 16.32 -14.69
CA GLN A 46 -14.34 15.43 -14.06
C GLN A 46 -13.78 14.78 -12.80
N LEU A 47 -12.55 14.25 -12.84
CA LEU A 47 -11.92 13.61 -11.67
C LEU A 47 -11.67 14.58 -10.51
N ALA A 48 -11.40 15.85 -10.80
CA ALA A 48 -11.21 16.87 -9.77
C ALA A 48 -12.51 17.26 -9.06
N ARG A 49 -13.63 17.25 -9.78
CA ARG A 49 -14.97 17.57 -9.22
C ARG A 49 -15.68 16.35 -8.64
N GLY A 50 -15.30 15.16 -9.09
CA GLY A 50 -15.97 13.91 -8.80
C GLY A 50 -15.33 13.06 -7.69
N GLU A 51 -15.96 11.91 -7.49
CA GLU A 51 -15.40 10.81 -6.70
C GLU A 51 -14.25 10.12 -7.46
N ALA A 52 -13.46 9.35 -6.73
CA ALA A 52 -12.46 8.49 -7.35
C ALA A 52 -13.13 7.46 -8.26
N ARG A 53 -12.55 7.22 -9.43
CA ARG A 53 -13.03 6.20 -10.36
C ARG A 53 -12.31 4.88 -10.08
N ALA A 54 -13.00 3.95 -9.42
CA ALA A 54 -12.53 2.58 -9.24
C ALA A 54 -13.07 1.68 -10.34
N VAL A 55 -12.24 0.77 -10.85
CA VAL A 55 -12.59 -0.25 -11.85
C VAL A 55 -11.86 -1.55 -11.54
N ARG A 56 -12.36 -2.66 -12.07
CA ARG A 56 -11.65 -3.94 -12.03
C ARG A 56 -10.31 -3.81 -12.75
N GLY A 57 -9.27 -4.40 -12.18
CA GLY A 57 -7.96 -4.48 -12.82
C GLY A 57 -7.95 -5.46 -13.99
N ALA A 58 -6.77 -5.66 -14.59
CA ALA A 58 -6.62 -6.68 -15.62
C ALA A 58 -6.94 -8.07 -15.05
N PRO A 59 -7.58 -8.97 -15.83
CA PRO A 59 -7.90 -10.33 -15.39
C PRO A 59 -6.68 -11.06 -14.83
N MET A 60 -6.87 -11.72 -13.69
CA MET A 60 -5.85 -12.53 -13.02
C MET A 60 -6.07 -14.01 -13.36
N ASN A 61 -5.00 -14.71 -13.72
CA ASN A 61 -5.04 -16.13 -14.09
C ASN A 61 -5.04 -17.07 -12.88
N THR A 62 -4.53 -16.60 -11.73
CA THR A 62 -4.61 -17.39 -10.49
C THR A 62 -5.96 -17.16 -9.83
N PRO A 63 -6.74 -18.21 -9.53
CA PRO A 63 -8.09 -18.06 -8.98
C PRO A 63 -8.16 -17.24 -7.69
N ARG A 64 -7.15 -17.39 -6.81
CA ARG A 64 -7.07 -16.65 -5.54
C ARG A 64 -6.62 -15.20 -5.64
N TYR A 65 -6.32 -14.68 -6.83
CA TYR A 65 -5.85 -13.29 -7.01
C TYR A 65 -6.96 -12.38 -7.51
N LEU A 66 -7.05 -11.17 -6.95
CA LEU A 66 -7.90 -10.08 -7.41
C LEU A 66 -7.07 -8.84 -7.71
N SER A 67 -7.59 -7.97 -8.58
CA SER A 67 -7.03 -6.64 -8.79
C SER A 67 -8.11 -5.60 -9.02
N VAL A 68 -7.89 -4.42 -8.46
CA VAL A 68 -8.69 -3.21 -8.66
C VAL A 68 -7.74 -2.06 -8.95
N GLN A 69 -8.15 -1.16 -9.83
CA GLN A 69 -7.42 0.07 -10.08
C GLN A 69 -8.34 1.27 -9.83
N THR A 70 -7.78 2.30 -9.22
CA THR A 70 -8.51 3.52 -8.87
C THR A 70 -7.73 4.74 -9.33
N VAL A 71 -8.42 5.75 -9.86
CA VAL A 71 -7.83 7.03 -10.26
C VAL A 71 -8.63 8.20 -9.70
N TRP A 72 -7.93 9.23 -9.24
CA TRP A 72 -8.55 10.48 -8.77
C TRP A 72 -7.60 11.66 -8.91
N VAL A 73 -8.14 12.86 -8.72
CA VAL A 73 -7.34 14.08 -8.59
C VAL A 73 -7.38 14.56 -7.14
N GLY A 74 -6.20 14.80 -6.57
CA GLY A 74 -5.99 15.40 -5.25
C GLY A 74 -5.42 16.81 -5.36
N PRO A 75 -5.65 17.69 -4.36
CA PRO A 75 -5.09 19.04 -4.35
C PRO A 75 -3.57 19.03 -4.07
N GLY A 76 -2.86 20.05 -4.55
CA GLY A 76 -1.44 20.23 -4.25
C GLY A 76 -0.52 19.34 -5.09
N THR A 77 0.74 19.28 -4.69
CA THR A 77 1.81 18.59 -5.44
C THR A 77 1.91 17.10 -5.09
N PRO A 78 2.51 16.28 -5.97
CA PRO A 78 2.76 14.86 -5.69
C PRO A 78 3.54 14.62 -4.39
N ALA A 79 4.49 15.51 -4.05
CA ALA A 79 5.26 15.41 -2.81
C ALA A 79 4.38 15.60 -1.57
N GLN A 80 3.44 16.56 -1.61
CA GLN A 80 2.47 16.77 -0.52
C GLN A 80 1.52 15.57 -0.39
N GLN A 81 1.07 15.00 -1.51
CA GLN A 81 0.24 13.81 -1.51
C GLN A 81 0.98 12.57 -0.99
N MET A 82 2.26 12.41 -1.34
CA MET A 82 3.12 11.36 -0.81
C MET A 82 3.33 11.49 0.71
N GLN A 83 3.57 12.71 1.19
CA GLN A 83 3.68 12.99 2.61
C GLN A 83 2.37 12.68 3.34
N ALA A 84 1.22 13.09 2.78
CA ALA A 84 -0.09 12.76 3.32
C ALA A 84 -0.29 11.25 3.41
N LEU A 85 0.07 10.50 2.37
CA LEU A 85 -0.02 9.04 2.33
C LEU A 85 0.79 8.40 3.45
N ARG A 86 2.06 8.82 3.64
CA ARG A 86 2.94 8.29 4.69
C ARG A 86 2.45 8.57 6.12
N GLN A 87 1.74 9.68 6.31
CA GLN A 87 1.23 10.10 7.61
C GLN A 87 -0.20 9.63 7.88
N TRP A 88 -0.87 9.09 6.86
CA TRP A 88 -2.27 8.73 6.96
C TRP A 88 -2.44 7.52 7.87
N ASN A 89 -3.34 7.66 8.85
CA ASN A 89 -3.67 6.59 9.76
C ASN A 89 -5.11 6.10 9.49
N PRO A 90 -5.29 4.96 8.81
CA PRO A 90 -6.62 4.44 8.48
C PRO A 90 -7.43 4.04 9.72
N SER A 91 -6.79 3.80 10.88
CA SER A 91 -7.48 3.43 12.12
C SER A 91 -8.31 4.56 12.74
N ARG A 92 -8.22 5.78 12.19
CA ARG A 92 -9.07 6.91 12.57
C ARG A 92 -10.47 6.85 11.97
N HIS A 93 -10.70 5.93 11.02
CA HIS A 93 -11.97 5.77 10.32
C HIS A 93 -12.51 4.35 10.59
N GLY A 94 -13.48 4.24 11.49
CA GLY A 94 -14.03 2.94 11.92
C GLY A 94 -14.61 2.10 10.78
N GLU A 95 -15.09 2.76 9.72
CA GLU A 95 -15.66 2.14 8.53
C GLU A 95 -14.63 1.47 7.62
N LEU A 96 -13.33 1.72 7.86
CA LEU A 96 -12.22 0.97 7.24
C LEU A 96 -11.86 -0.30 8.01
N ARG A 97 -12.42 -0.48 9.22
CA ARG A 97 -12.20 -1.64 10.10
C ARG A 97 -10.73 -1.95 10.37
N VAL A 98 -9.87 -0.93 10.31
CA VAL A 98 -8.51 -0.99 10.83
C VAL A 98 -8.58 -0.57 12.29
N HIS A 99 -8.31 -1.49 13.20
CA HIS A 99 -8.40 -1.24 14.64
C HIS A 99 -7.11 -0.63 15.19
N LEU A 100 -5.97 -1.15 14.75
CA LEU A 100 -4.65 -0.63 15.07
C LEU A 100 -3.84 -0.47 13.79
N HIS A 101 -3.14 0.65 13.69
CA HIS A 101 -2.12 0.90 12.68
C HIS A 101 -0.92 1.53 13.38
N ALA A 102 0.27 0.99 13.16
CA ALA A 102 1.50 1.48 13.75
C ALA A 102 2.70 1.27 12.80
N THR A 103 3.59 2.25 12.78
CA THR A 103 4.85 2.18 12.04
C THR A 103 5.93 1.47 12.86
N GLY A 104 6.95 0.98 12.16
CA GLY A 104 8.07 0.25 12.73
C GLY A 104 7.73 -1.19 13.09
N SER A 105 8.43 -1.71 14.09
CA SER A 105 8.31 -3.10 14.57
C SER A 105 8.07 -3.16 16.09
N ASN A 106 7.48 -2.10 16.65
CA ASN A 106 7.04 -2.09 18.04
C ASN A 106 5.59 -2.56 18.12
N PHE A 107 5.39 -3.74 18.71
CA PHE A 107 4.08 -4.39 18.83
C PHE A 107 3.41 -4.17 20.19
N GLY A 108 3.94 -3.30 21.06
CA GLY A 108 3.39 -3.04 22.39
C GLY A 108 1.93 -2.54 22.37
N ARG A 109 1.52 -1.89 21.28
CA ARG A 109 0.12 -1.45 21.08
C ARG A 109 -0.86 -2.60 20.89
N LEU A 110 -0.41 -3.84 20.66
CA LEU A 110 -1.30 -5.01 20.62
C LEU A 110 -2.04 -5.22 21.95
N ALA A 111 -1.44 -4.85 23.07
CA ALA A 111 -2.13 -4.90 24.37
C ALA A 111 -3.37 -3.97 24.43
N GLN A 112 -3.46 -3.01 23.51
CA GLN A 112 -4.57 -2.05 23.38
C GLN A 112 -5.59 -2.46 22.30
N ALA A 113 -5.55 -3.70 21.82
CA ALA A 113 -6.53 -4.18 20.86
C ALA A 113 -7.96 -4.01 21.42
N PRO A 114 -8.92 -3.57 20.59
CA PRO A 114 -10.28 -3.34 21.05
C PRO A 114 -10.96 -4.66 21.46
N ALA A 115 -11.81 -4.58 22.49
CA ALA A 115 -12.68 -5.69 22.88
C ALA A 115 -13.88 -5.77 21.93
N ASN A 116 -13.69 -6.40 20.76
CA ASN A 116 -14.73 -6.59 19.76
C ASN A 116 -14.77 -8.04 19.24
N PRO A 117 -15.82 -8.44 18.51
CA PRO A 117 -15.97 -9.81 18.04
C PRO A 117 -14.81 -10.30 17.15
N ALA A 118 -14.20 -9.42 16.34
CA ALA A 118 -13.09 -9.78 15.47
C ALA A 118 -11.83 -10.15 16.26
N VAL A 119 -11.48 -9.37 17.28
CA VAL A 119 -10.34 -9.66 18.17
C VAL A 119 -10.62 -10.88 19.03
N GLN A 120 -11.87 -11.03 19.50
CA GLN A 120 -12.30 -12.23 20.22
C GLN A 120 -12.20 -13.50 19.36
N TRP A 121 -12.57 -13.40 18.07
CA TRP A 121 -12.39 -14.49 17.12
C TRP A 121 -10.92 -14.89 17.02
N LEU A 122 -10.02 -13.92 16.82
CA LEU A 122 -8.58 -14.20 16.69
C LEU A 122 -8.03 -14.87 17.97
N ALA A 123 -8.42 -14.38 19.14
CA ALA A 123 -8.02 -14.96 20.41
C ALA A 123 -8.56 -16.39 20.59
N THR A 124 -9.83 -16.63 20.23
CA THR A 124 -10.45 -17.96 20.29
C THR A 124 -9.80 -18.92 19.30
N ALA A 125 -9.56 -18.49 18.06
CA ALA A 125 -8.86 -19.27 17.05
C ALA A 125 -7.44 -19.64 17.49
N THR A 126 -6.76 -18.74 18.21
CA THR A 126 -5.45 -19.00 18.82
C THR A 126 -5.53 -20.10 19.90
N GLY A 127 -6.44 -19.96 20.86
CA GLY A 127 -6.57 -20.93 21.97
C GLY A 127 -7.09 -22.31 21.54
N THR A 128 -7.92 -22.36 20.49
CA THR A 128 -8.46 -23.60 19.89
C THR A 128 -7.58 -24.18 18.80
N GLN A 129 -6.44 -23.56 18.51
CA GLN A 129 -5.47 -24.00 17.52
C GLN A 129 -6.05 -24.16 16.11
N SER A 130 -6.93 -23.24 15.72
CA SER A 130 -7.63 -23.27 14.43
C SER A 130 -6.66 -23.38 13.26
N LYS A 131 -6.99 -24.23 12.28
CA LYS A 131 -6.27 -24.37 11.00
C LYS A 131 -6.47 -23.18 10.06
N GLU A 132 -7.29 -22.21 10.43
CA GLU A 132 -7.44 -20.95 9.69
C GLU A 132 -6.32 -19.96 9.97
N LEU A 133 -5.50 -20.22 10.99
CA LEU A 133 -4.35 -19.39 11.32
C LEU A 133 -3.19 -19.64 10.35
N GLN A 134 -2.68 -18.58 9.74
CA GLN A 134 -1.57 -18.61 8.80
C GLN A 134 -0.21 -18.65 9.53
N LEU A 135 0.01 -19.75 10.24
CA LEU A 135 1.22 -20.04 10.99
C LEU A 135 2.07 -21.07 10.25
N SER A 136 3.38 -21.00 10.49
CA SER A 136 4.27 -22.12 10.22
C SER A 136 4.07 -23.22 11.28
N ARG A 137 4.48 -24.46 10.99
CA ARG A 137 4.48 -25.58 11.94
C ARG A 137 5.22 -25.24 13.24
N ALA A 138 6.35 -24.55 13.14
CA ALA A 138 7.16 -24.17 14.29
C ALA A 138 6.46 -23.14 15.20
N GLU A 139 5.65 -22.25 14.63
CA GLU A 139 4.84 -21.30 15.41
C GLU A 139 3.58 -21.98 15.95
N ALA A 140 2.92 -22.83 15.15
CA ALA A 140 1.74 -23.57 15.57
C ALA A 140 2.03 -24.48 16.79
N ALA A 141 3.23 -25.07 16.87
CA ALA A 141 3.67 -25.85 18.03
C ALA A 141 3.77 -25.04 19.34
N LYS A 142 3.77 -23.70 19.26
CA LYS A 142 3.87 -22.78 20.40
C LYS A 142 2.55 -22.10 20.73
N LEU A 143 1.45 -22.51 20.10
CA LEU A 143 0.13 -21.94 20.35
C LEU A 143 -0.27 -22.13 21.83
N PRO A 144 -0.78 -21.08 22.50
CA PRO A 144 -1.21 -21.16 23.89
C PRO A 144 -2.57 -21.86 23.99
N ALA A 145 -2.57 -23.20 23.93
CA ALA A 145 -3.79 -24.01 23.97
C ALA A 145 -4.66 -23.69 25.20
N GLY A 146 -5.97 -23.50 24.96
CA GLY A 146 -6.95 -23.15 25.99
C GLY A 146 -7.02 -21.66 26.36
N ALA A 147 -6.07 -20.83 25.94
CA ALA A 147 -6.13 -19.38 26.16
C ALA A 147 -6.97 -18.70 25.07
N THR A 148 -8.18 -18.25 25.39
CA THR A 148 -9.12 -17.64 24.43
C THR A 148 -9.34 -16.14 24.64
N ALA A 149 -8.81 -15.58 25.72
CA ALA A 149 -8.78 -14.14 25.94
C ALA A 149 -7.55 -13.54 25.25
N TRP A 150 -7.71 -12.36 24.65
CA TRP A 150 -6.61 -11.68 23.95
C TRP A 150 -5.40 -11.38 24.85
N ALA A 151 -5.65 -11.02 26.11
CA ALA A 151 -4.60 -10.67 27.05
C ALA A 151 -3.68 -11.86 27.41
N GLY A 152 -2.50 -11.56 27.96
CA GLY A 152 -1.58 -12.55 28.49
C GLY A 152 -1.04 -13.49 27.39
N PRO A 153 -1.25 -14.82 27.47
CA PRO A 153 -0.63 -15.78 26.56
C PRO A 153 -0.89 -15.52 25.06
N VAL A 154 -2.09 -15.08 24.68
CA VAL A 154 -2.45 -14.85 23.28
C VAL A 154 -1.71 -13.62 22.72
N ALA A 155 -1.79 -12.47 23.39
CA ALA A 155 -1.07 -11.27 22.98
C ALA A 155 0.46 -11.48 22.95
N ASN A 156 1.00 -12.21 23.93
CA ASN A 156 2.43 -12.54 23.98
C ASN A 156 2.85 -13.43 22.80
N PHE A 157 2.05 -14.45 22.48
CA PHE A 157 2.28 -15.30 21.32
C PHE A 157 2.34 -14.48 20.02
N TRP A 158 1.32 -13.66 19.76
CA TRP A 158 1.26 -12.86 18.54
C TRP A 158 2.36 -11.80 18.47
N THR A 159 2.71 -11.19 19.60
CA THR A 159 3.86 -10.27 19.69
C THR A 159 5.16 -10.97 19.29
N GLY A 160 5.38 -12.19 19.76
CA GLY A 160 6.56 -12.99 19.40
C GLY A 160 6.59 -13.35 17.91
N VAL A 161 5.47 -13.82 17.36
CA VAL A 161 5.32 -14.14 15.93
C VAL A 161 5.61 -12.91 15.07
N LEU A 162 4.95 -11.78 15.36
CA LEU A 162 5.15 -10.54 14.61
C LEU A 162 6.59 -10.02 14.70
N SER A 163 7.22 -10.12 15.87
CA SER A 163 8.62 -9.71 16.06
C SER A 163 9.60 -10.55 15.23
N ALA A 164 9.44 -11.87 15.25
CA ALA A 164 10.27 -12.77 14.46
C ALA A 164 10.09 -12.52 12.96
N ARG A 165 8.83 -12.39 12.51
CA ARG A 165 8.49 -12.17 11.10
C ARG A 165 8.93 -10.81 10.60
N ALA A 166 8.75 -9.74 11.37
CA ALA A 166 9.22 -8.40 11.00
C ALA A 166 10.76 -8.36 10.89
N SER A 167 11.46 -9.13 11.73
CA SER A 167 12.92 -9.24 11.65
C SER A 167 13.39 -9.96 10.39
N ALA A 168 12.70 -11.03 9.98
CA ALA A 168 13.00 -11.75 8.74
C ALA A 168 12.65 -10.96 7.46
N GLY A 169 11.56 -10.19 7.50
CA GLY A 169 11.09 -9.39 6.37
C GLY A 169 10.33 -10.18 5.28
N PRO A 170 9.73 -9.50 4.30
CA PRO A 170 8.72 -10.05 3.37
C PRO A 170 9.13 -11.31 2.60
N PHE A 171 10.42 -11.44 2.28
CA PHE A 171 10.90 -12.48 1.37
C PHE A 171 11.57 -13.67 2.07
N ALA A 172 11.69 -13.63 3.40
CA ALA A 172 12.27 -14.69 4.22
C ALA A 172 11.24 -15.31 5.19
N GLN A 173 9.94 -15.09 4.94
CA GLN A 173 8.88 -15.68 5.73
C GLN A 173 8.76 -17.20 5.48
N PRO A 174 8.53 -18.01 6.53
CA PRO A 174 8.18 -19.41 6.34
C PRO A 174 6.80 -19.56 5.68
N PRO A 175 6.51 -20.70 5.04
CA PRO A 175 5.18 -20.99 4.51
C PRO A 175 4.14 -21.19 5.62
N TYR A 176 2.87 -20.99 5.27
CA TYR A 176 1.68 -21.15 6.13
C TYR A 176 1.19 -22.61 6.17
N ASP A 177 2.06 -23.53 6.53
CA ASP A 177 1.82 -24.97 6.46
C ASP A 177 0.92 -25.53 7.58
N HIS A 178 0.49 -24.71 8.54
CA HIS A 178 -0.56 -25.06 9.52
C HIS A 178 -1.95 -25.24 8.89
N THR A 179 -2.19 -24.59 7.74
CA THR A 179 -3.46 -24.66 7.01
C THR A 179 -3.65 -25.96 6.22
N GLY A 180 -2.61 -26.81 6.16
CA GLY A 180 -2.57 -27.99 5.28
C GLY A 180 -2.14 -27.69 3.85
N GLN A 181 -2.00 -26.41 3.49
CA GLN A 181 -1.41 -25.96 2.23
C GLN A 181 -0.07 -25.28 2.50
N SER A 182 0.93 -25.51 1.65
CA SER A 182 2.19 -24.76 1.73
C SER A 182 2.06 -23.49 0.88
N ILE A 183 1.61 -22.40 1.50
CA ILE A 183 1.53 -21.08 0.87
C ILE A 183 2.61 -20.18 1.46
N SER A 184 3.48 -19.60 0.63
CA SER A 184 4.50 -18.66 1.11
C SER A 184 4.21 -17.22 0.66
N PRO A 185 4.40 -16.21 1.53
CA PRO A 185 4.21 -14.81 1.15
C PRO A 185 5.04 -14.38 -0.06
N ARG A 186 6.28 -14.87 -0.13
CA ARG A 186 7.19 -14.58 -1.25
C ARG A 186 6.62 -15.05 -2.58
N GLU A 187 6.09 -16.27 -2.64
CA GLU A 187 5.51 -16.79 -3.88
C GLU A 187 4.26 -16.03 -4.28
N GLU A 188 3.42 -15.66 -3.32
CA GLU A 188 2.19 -14.92 -3.56
C GLU A 188 2.46 -13.49 -4.05
N ILE A 189 3.39 -12.76 -3.42
CA ILE A 189 3.82 -11.43 -3.86
C ILE A 189 4.39 -11.48 -5.28
N ASN A 190 5.30 -12.43 -5.54
CA ASN A 190 5.88 -12.59 -6.87
C ASN A 190 4.83 -13.03 -7.90
N GLY A 191 3.85 -13.85 -7.50
CA GLY A 191 2.72 -14.26 -8.33
C GLY A 191 1.86 -13.08 -8.76
N LEU A 192 1.48 -12.22 -7.81
CA LEU A 192 0.70 -11.00 -8.09
C LEU A 192 1.42 -10.09 -9.10
N LEU A 193 2.71 -9.82 -8.88
CA LEU A 193 3.51 -8.99 -9.79
C LEU A 193 3.59 -9.57 -11.21
N ARG A 194 3.84 -10.87 -11.35
CA ARG A 194 3.95 -11.54 -12.66
C ARG A 194 2.66 -11.45 -13.48
N GLN A 195 1.49 -11.44 -12.84
CA GLN A 195 0.21 -11.34 -13.56
C GLN A 195 -0.12 -9.93 -14.01
N GLN A 196 0.58 -8.93 -13.47
CA GLN A 196 0.39 -7.52 -13.83
C GLN A 196 1.65 -6.97 -14.49
N GLY A 197 2.12 -7.63 -15.56
CA GLY A 197 3.42 -7.34 -16.19
C GLY A 197 3.65 -5.88 -16.60
N LYS A 198 2.61 -5.16 -17.04
CA LYS A 198 2.71 -3.72 -17.34
C LYS A 198 2.97 -2.89 -16.08
N ILE A 199 2.24 -3.15 -14.99
CA ILE A 199 2.44 -2.51 -13.69
C ILE A 199 3.82 -2.89 -13.14
N GLN A 200 4.18 -4.17 -13.17
CA GLN A 200 5.49 -4.65 -12.72
C GLN A 200 6.63 -3.90 -13.44
N LYS A 201 6.50 -3.70 -14.75
CA LYS A 201 7.47 -2.93 -15.54
C LYS A 201 7.52 -1.45 -15.12
N GLN A 202 6.37 -0.79 -14.96
CA GLN A 202 6.27 0.61 -14.55
C GLN A 202 6.91 0.87 -13.16
N PHE A 203 6.77 -0.09 -12.25
CA PHE A 203 7.25 -0.01 -10.88
C PHE A 203 8.54 -0.81 -10.65
N SER A 204 9.24 -1.17 -11.72
CA SER A 204 10.48 -1.94 -11.64
C SER A 204 11.51 -1.26 -10.73
N GLY A 205 12.10 -2.04 -9.82
CA GLY A 205 13.07 -1.57 -8.84
C GLY A 205 12.50 -0.73 -7.69
N LEU A 206 11.18 -0.53 -7.60
CA LEU A 206 10.58 0.14 -6.44
C LEU A 206 10.51 -0.78 -5.22
N ILE A 207 10.04 -2.01 -5.42
CA ILE A 207 9.94 -3.01 -4.37
C ILE A 207 11.28 -3.76 -4.31
N GLY A 208 11.99 -3.59 -3.19
CA GLY A 208 13.31 -4.14 -2.95
C GLY A 208 14.05 -3.26 -1.93
N GLY A 209 14.88 -3.86 -1.08
CA GLY A 209 15.57 -3.14 0.01
C GLY A 209 14.75 -3.00 1.30
N GLY A 210 15.18 -2.11 2.20
CA GLY A 210 14.62 -1.90 3.54
C GLY A 210 13.47 -0.88 3.57
N GLY A 211 12.29 -1.26 3.10
CA GLY A 211 11.08 -0.43 3.16
C GLY A 211 10.68 -0.04 4.59
N GLU A 212 9.92 1.06 4.71
CA GLU A 212 9.37 1.53 5.99
C GLU A 212 8.36 0.51 6.52
N ARG A 213 8.67 -0.11 7.66
CA ARG A 213 7.82 -1.16 8.23
C ARG A 213 6.59 -0.56 8.87
N PHE A 214 5.48 -1.28 8.79
CA PHE A 214 4.29 -1.00 9.58
C PHE A 214 3.55 -2.31 9.87
N TRP A 215 2.57 -2.25 10.76
CA TRP A 215 1.72 -3.39 11.08
C TRP A 215 0.33 -2.92 11.44
N GLU A 216 -0.64 -3.79 11.22
CA GLU A 216 -2.05 -3.50 11.48
C GLU A 216 -2.74 -4.65 12.21
N LEU A 217 -3.76 -4.30 12.98
CA LEU A 217 -4.83 -5.20 13.40
C LEU A 217 -6.08 -4.69 12.72
N LEU A 218 -6.65 -5.48 11.82
CA LEU A 218 -7.83 -5.12 11.04
C LEU A 218 -8.84 -6.26 11.01
N GLU A 219 -10.03 -5.97 10.52
CA GLU A 219 -11.10 -6.95 10.42
C GLU A 219 -11.37 -7.32 8.96
N VAL A 220 -11.26 -8.62 8.65
CA VAL A 220 -11.61 -9.20 7.34
C VAL A 220 -12.64 -10.27 7.58
N GLU A 221 -13.80 -10.21 6.90
CA GLU A 221 -14.85 -11.23 7.03
C GLU A 221 -15.27 -11.50 8.49
N ASN A 222 -15.33 -10.44 9.30
CA ASN A 222 -15.63 -10.49 10.75
C ASN A 222 -14.57 -11.20 11.61
N LYS A 223 -13.37 -11.41 11.06
CA LYS A 223 -12.22 -12.04 11.74
C LYS A 223 -11.13 -11.00 11.97
N GLY A 224 -10.53 -11.02 13.15
CA GLY A 224 -9.34 -10.21 13.44
C GLY A 224 -8.13 -10.76 12.68
N VAL A 225 -7.46 -9.88 11.94
CA VAL A 225 -6.26 -10.20 11.16
C VAL A 225 -5.13 -9.28 11.57
N LEU A 226 -4.00 -9.87 11.97
CA LEU A 226 -2.75 -9.17 12.19
C LEU A 226 -1.92 -9.19 10.92
N THR A 227 -1.33 -8.05 10.57
CA THR A 227 -0.60 -7.92 9.31
C THR A 227 0.76 -7.25 9.50
N LEU A 228 1.73 -7.63 8.66
CA LEU A 228 2.96 -6.87 8.50
C LEU A 228 3.00 -6.27 7.10
N GLY A 229 3.43 -5.02 7.06
CA GLY A 229 3.56 -4.22 5.86
C GLY A 229 4.96 -3.63 5.70
N ALA A 230 5.30 -3.33 4.46
CA ALA A 230 6.45 -2.51 4.11
C ALA A 230 6.04 -1.49 3.03
N SER A 231 6.31 -0.22 3.31
CA SER A 231 6.08 0.90 2.41
C SER A 231 7.38 1.29 1.70
N PHE A 232 7.29 1.46 0.40
CA PHE A 232 8.38 1.86 -0.49
C PHE A 232 7.96 3.12 -1.22
N SER A 233 8.91 4.01 -1.50
CA SER A 233 8.62 5.18 -2.31
C SER A 233 9.88 5.71 -2.99
N ARG A 234 9.68 6.39 -4.11
CA ARG A 234 10.74 7.11 -4.82
C ARG A 234 10.19 8.33 -5.55
N SER A 235 11.00 9.37 -5.61
CA SER A 235 10.78 10.51 -6.49
C SER A 235 11.16 10.13 -7.93
N GLY A 236 10.34 10.55 -8.89
CA GLY A 236 10.62 10.41 -10.32
C GLY A 236 10.93 11.76 -10.97
N ALA A 237 11.17 11.72 -12.28
CA ALA A 237 11.37 12.93 -13.08
C ALA A 237 10.12 13.82 -13.08
N GLY A 238 10.31 15.12 -13.31
CA GLY A 238 9.20 16.08 -13.43
C GLY A 238 8.32 16.18 -12.18
N GLY A 239 8.87 15.94 -10.99
CA GLY A 239 8.13 16.02 -9.72
C GLY A 239 7.13 14.89 -9.49
N THR A 240 7.18 13.82 -10.28
CA THR A 240 6.35 12.61 -10.05
C THR A 240 6.78 11.88 -8.79
N GLN A 241 5.86 11.12 -8.20
CA GLN A 241 6.13 10.26 -7.05
C GLN A 241 5.56 8.87 -7.31
N GLN A 242 6.29 7.85 -6.88
CA GLN A 242 5.81 6.47 -6.84
C GLN A 242 5.87 5.95 -5.41
N ALA A 243 4.88 5.14 -5.03
CA ALA A 243 4.92 4.35 -3.81
C ALA A 243 4.37 2.94 -4.01
N ALA A 244 4.72 2.05 -3.10
CA ALA A 244 4.17 0.72 -2.99
C ALA A 244 4.03 0.33 -1.52
N ASP A 245 2.87 -0.18 -1.13
CA ASP A 245 2.69 -0.87 0.14
C ASP A 245 2.58 -2.37 -0.13
N VAL A 246 3.40 -3.17 0.55
CA VAL A 246 3.38 -4.63 0.45
C VAL A 246 2.97 -5.20 1.79
N LEU A 247 1.83 -5.87 1.85
CA LEU A 247 1.40 -6.66 2.99
C LEU A 247 1.79 -8.12 2.75
N TYR A 248 2.66 -8.65 3.61
CA TYR A 248 3.35 -9.93 3.40
C TYR A 248 3.16 -10.92 4.56
N TYR A 249 2.44 -10.52 5.59
CA TYR A 249 1.96 -11.41 6.61
C TYR A 249 0.52 -11.04 6.90
N ALA A 250 -0.34 -12.05 6.99
CA ALA A 250 -1.66 -11.94 7.55
C ALA A 250 -1.84 -13.14 8.48
N SER A 251 -2.43 -12.97 9.66
CA SER A 251 -2.69 -14.11 10.55
C SER A 251 -3.83 -15.01 10.06
N SER A 252 -4.70 -14.51 9.16
CA SER A 252 -5.78 -15.25 8.51
C SER A 252 -6.40 -14.42 7.36
N GLY A 253 -7.37 -14.98 6.64
CA GLY A 253 -8.17 -14.28 5.62
C GLY A 253 -7.50 -14.23 4.24
N TYR A 254 -6.44 -13.43 4.10
CA TYR A 254 -5.72 -13.25 2.83
C TYR A 254 -4.24 -13.62 2.98
N TYR A 255 -3.49 -13.82 1.89
CA TYR A 255 -2.10 -14.28 1.95
C TYR A 255 -1.08 -13.15 1.76
N ALA A 256 -1.37 -12.23 0.83
CA ALA A 256 -0.53 -11.07 0.53
C ALA A 256 -1.36 -9.99 -0.18
N ALA A 257 -0.95 -8.74 -0.07
CA ALA A 257 -1.48 -7.64 -0.87
C ALA A 257 -0.38 -6.69 -1.32
N ILE A 258 -0.55 -6.08 -2.48
CA ILE A 258 0.34 -5.05 -3.02
C ILE A 258 -0.52 -3.89 -3.49
N THR A 259 -0.22 -2.70 -3.00
CA THR A 259 -0.86 -1.45 -3.43
C THR A 259 0.21 -0.55 -4.03
N PHE A 260 0.11 -0.25 -5.32
CA PHE A 260 0.97 0.73 -5.98
C PHE A 260 0.29 2.09 -6.05
N TYR A 261 1.10 3.14 -5.99
CA TYR A 261 0.68 4.52 -6.22
C TYR A 261 1.61 5.17 -7.23
N GLN A 262 1.03 5.81 -8.24
CA GLN A 262 1.73 6.72 -9.15
C GLN A 262 1.05 8.08 -9.07
N MET A 263 1.86 9.12 -8.88
CA MET A 263 1.40 10.49 -8.69
C MET A 263 2.10 11.38 -9.70
N TRP A 264 1.32 12.15 -10.44
CA TRP A 264 1.82 13.12 -11.41
C TRP A 264 1.33 14.52 -11.07
N PRO A 265 2.17 15.55 -11.22
CA PRO A 265 1.68 16.90 -11.14
C PRO A 265 0.82 17.20 -12.37
N VAL A 266 -0.33 17.81 -12.14
CA VAL A 266 -1.25 18.29 -13.17
C VAL A 266 -1.79 19.67 -12.79
N GLN A 267 -2.45 20.33 -13.72
CA GLN A 267 -3.21 21.55 -13.42
C GLN A 267 -4.68 21.29 -13.70
N VAL A 268 -5.54 21.69 -12.76
CA VAL A 268 -6.99 21.69 -12.96
C VAL A 268 -7.51 23.06 -12.59
N ASP A 269 -8.26 23.69 -13.49
CA ASP A 269 -8.80 25.04 -13.33
C ASP A 269 -7.71 26.05 -12.87
N GLY A 270 -6.51 25.94 -13.44
CA GLY A 270 -5.34 26.80 -13.15
C GLY A 270 -4.66 26.55 -11.79
N LYS A 271 -5.07 25.51 -11.04
CA LYS A 271 -4.51 25.19 -9.72
C LYS A 271 -3.58 23.98 -9.76
N PRO A 272 -2.42 24.03 -9.08
CA PRO A 272 -1.57 22.86 -8.87
C PRO A 272 -2.36 21.73 -8.22
N SER A 273 -2.41 20.60 -8.91
CA SER A 273 -3.13 19.41 -8.51
C SER A 273 -2.28 18.17 -8.79
N THR A 274 -2.71 17.02 -8.28
CA THR A 274 -2.04 15.75 -8.49
C THR A 274 -3.01 14.74 -9.08
N LEU A 275 -2.68 14.18 -10.24
CA LEU A 275 -3.33 12.97 -10.73
C LEU A 275 -2.73 11.80 -9.98
N ILE A 276 -3.58 10.99 -9.35
CA ILE A 276 -3.15 9.83 -8.56
C ILE A 276 -3.80 8.59 -9.15
N TRP A 277 -2.97 7.63 -9.50
CA TRP A 277 -3.39 6.26 -9.79
C TRP A 277 -2.98 5.35 -8.65
N ARG A 278 -3.88 4.44 -8.27
CA ARG A 278 -3.67 3.38 -7.29
C ARG A 278 -4.01 2.03 -7.93
N GLY A 279 -3.11 1.07 -7.80
CA GLY A 279 -3.33 -0.30 -8.25
C GLY A 279 -3.26 -1.26 -7.06
N ASP A 280 -4.39 -1.87 -6.72
CA ASP A 280 -4.53 -2.83 -5.64
C ASP A 280 -4.52 -4.25 -6.20
N MET A 281 -3.74 -5.13 -5.58
CA MET A 281 -3.65 -6.55 -5.88
C MET A 281 -3.70 -7.34 -4.58
N THR A 282 -4.55 -8.36 -4.52
CA THR A 282 -4.73 -9.16 -3.31
C THR A 282 -4.70 -10.64 -3.67
N SER A 283 -3.99 -11.43 -2.87
CA SER A 283 -4.13 -12.88 -2.85
C SER A 283 -4.93 -13.30 -1.63
N SER A 284 -6.01 -14.08 -1.80
CA SER A 284 -6.86 -14.54 -0.71
C SER A 284 -7.40 -15.96 -0.91
N ALA A 285 -7.41 -16.76 0.15
CA ALA A 285 -8.03 -18.08 0.13
C ALA A 285 -9.52 -18.00 -0.22
N ALA A 286 -10.21 -16.99 0.31
CA ALA A 286 -11.66 -16.83 0.19
C ALA A 286 -12.15 -16.66 -1.25
N VAL A 287 -11.26 -16.29 -2.19
CA VAL A 287 -11.62 -16.08 -3.60
C VAL A 287 -11.17 -17.21 -4.52
N ALA A 288 -10.45 -18.20 -3.99
CA ALA A 288 -9.88 -19.31 -4.76
C ALA A 288 -10.94 -20.15 -5.48
N ASP A 289 -12.07 -20.39 -4.80
CA ASP A 289 -13.14 -21.25 -5.29
C ASP A 289 -14.29 -20.47 -5.93
N LEU A 290 -14.29 -19.14 -5.84
CA LEU A 290 -15.34 -18.32 -6.44
C LEU A 290 -15.29 -18.38 -7.97
N ARG A 291 -16.46 -18.46 -8.59
CA ARG A 291 -16.62 -18.52 -10.05
C ARG A 291 -17.68 -17.52 -10.51
N GLY A 292 -17.60 -17.11 -11.77
CA GLY A 292 -18.61 -16.28 -12.44
C GLY A 292 -19.07 -15.07 -11.61
N VAL A 293 -20.34 -15.09 -11.21
CA VAL A 293 -21.00 -13.99 -10.47
C VAL A 293 -20.42 -13.77 -9.08
N GLU A 294 -20.02 -14.81 -8.37
CA GLU A 294 -19.47 -14.69 -7.01
C GLU A 294 -18.14 -13.95 -7.02
N ARG A 295 -17.28 -14.29 -7.99
CA ARG A 295 -16.01 -13.59 -8.20
C ARG A 295 -16.23 -12.11 -8.52
N MET A 296 -17.18 -11.83 -9.42
CA MET A 296 -17.56 -10.46 -9.74
C MET A 296 -18.08 -9.69 -8.51
N GLY A 297 -18.82 -10.37 -7.63
CA GLY A 297 -19.27 -9.85 -6.35
C GLY A 297 -18.12 -9.45 -5.43
N SER A 298 -17.11 -10.31 -5.29
CA SER A 298 -15.91 -10.05 -4.49
C SER A 298 -15.06 -8.91 -5.04
N GLU A 299 -14.89 -8.83 -6.37
CA GLU A 299 -14.22 -7.68 -7.02
C GLU A 299 -14.98 -6.38 -6.77
N SER A 300 -16.31 -6.41 -6.86
CA SER A 300 -17.15 -5.24 -6.56
C SER A 300 -17.12 -4.85 -5.08
N ALA A 301 -17.00 -5.81 -4.15
CA ALA A 301 -16.79 -5.52 -2.74
C ALA A 301 -15.44 -4.84 -2.49
N MET A 302 -14.37 -5.40 -3.06
CA MET A 302 -13.02 -4.82 -3.01
C MET A 302 -13.01 -3.38 -3.56
N MET A 303 -13.67 -3.14 -4.71
CA MET A 303 -13.80 -1.79 -5.28
C MET A 303 -14.50 -0.81 -4.32
N ARG A 304 -15.59 -1.23 -3.66
CA ARG A 304 -16.30 -0.38 -2.69
C ARG A 304 -15.43 -0.02 -1.49
N ASP A 305 -14.70 -0.97 -0.95
CA ASP A 305 -13.84 -0.75 0.22
C ASP A 305 -12.64 0.15 -0.14
N ILE A 306 -12.02 -0.05 -1.30
CA ILE A 306 -10.95 0.84 -1.81
C ILE A 306 -11.49 2.25 -2.05
N SER A 307 -12.67 2.37 -2.66
CA SER A 307 -13.28 3.68 -2.93
C SER A 307 -13.57 4.43 -1.63
N ARG A 308 -14.02 3.72 -0.58
CA ARG A 308 -14.21 4.26 0.77
C ARG A 308 -12.88 4.74 1.38
N ALA A 309 -11.82 3.93 1.29
CA ALA A 309 -10.49 4.30 1.76
C ALA A 309 -9.96 5.55 1.04
N VAL A 310 -10.07 5.62 -0.29
CA VAL A 310 -9.66 6.78 -1.08
C VAL A 310 -10.47 8.02 -0.70
N ARG A 311 -11.78 7.89 -0.43
CA ARG A 311 -12.60 9.02 0.04
C ARG A 311 -12.09 9.59 1.37
N PHE A 312 -11.82 8.73 2.35
CA PHE A 312 -11.29 9.19 3.63
C PHE A 312 -9.89 9.78 3.51
N PHE A 313 -9.00 9.16 2.74
CA PHE A 313 -7.70 9.72 2.43
C PHE A 313 -7.80 11.11 1.78
N ARG A 314 -8.66 11.28 0.76
CA ARG A 314 -8.89 12.58 0.11
C ARG A 314 -9.40 13.63 1.09
N ARG A 315 -10.34 13.25 1.96
CA ARG A 315 -10.88 14.14 3.01
C ARG A 315 -9.76 14.63 3.93
N ASP A 316 -8.95 13.72 4.45
CA ASP A 316 -7.91 14.06 5.41
C ASP A 316 -6.74 14.85 4.78
N SER A 317 -6.31 14.44 3.59
CA SER A 317 -5.20 15.10 2.86
C SER A 317 -5.56 16.50 2.37
N SER A 318 -6.85 16.78 2.12
CA SER A 318 -7.30 18.11 1.70
C SER A 318 -7.17 19.19 2.77
N GLY A 319 -7.13 18.81 4.05
CA GLY A 319 -7.00 19.71 5.21
C GLY A 319 -5.56 20.03 5.62
N MET A 320 -4.56 19.35 5.05
CA MET A 320 -3.13 19.54 5.38
C MET A 320 -2.48 20.76 4.70
N ARG A 321 -3.22 21.85 4.55
CA ARG A 321 -2.72 23.09 3.91
C ARG A 321 -1.81 23.89 4.81
#